data_AF-A0A941QCV8-F1
#
_entry.id   AF-A0A941QCV8-F1
#
_cell.length_a   1.000
_cell.length_b   1.000
_cell.length_c   1.000
_cell.angle_alpha   90.00
_cell.angle_beta   90.00
_cell.angle_gamma   90.00
#
_symmetry.space_group_name_H-M   'P 1'
#
loop_
_entity.id
_entity.type
_entity.pdbx_description
1 polymer ?
#
loop_
_entity_poly.entity_id
_entity_poly.type
_entity_poly.pdbx_seq_one_letter_code
_entity_poly.pdbx_strand_id
1 'polypeptide(L)'
;MSHPAAARRLLLGASALCVAAAAGLFWQYAHRPSAAFEPPAEDVCIVPPARQSVAHPYDPASGLEIFAARPVPADARCPVCGMYPARFSKWAAQVIFEDGSAHFFDSPVDLFMFLAEPARFDASHTPNQAAALYVSDFNGSGWSDARAAAYVLGSSARGPMRGPDLPAFADEAAARAFATERGGRVLRFTDVRGETLAGLRDATHASHMH
;
A
#
# COMPACT_ATOMS: atom_id res chain seq x y z
N MET A 1 -69.79 19.25 -36.75
CA MET A 1 -70.30 18.94 -35.40
C MET A 1 -69.56 17.71 -34.92
N SER A 2 -68.49 17.93 -34.15
CA SER A 2 -67.45 16.94 -33.90
C SER A 2 -67.48 16.58 -32.42
N HIS A 3 -67.69 15.32 -32.08
CA HIS A 3 -68.11 14.84 -30.75
C HIS A 3 -67.03 14.99 -29.65
N PRO A 4 -67.13 15.95 -28.71
CA PRO A 4 -66.19 16.08 -27.58
C PRO A 4 -66.28 14.92 -26.57
N ALA A 5 -67.39 14.17 -26.61
CA ALA A 5 -67.63 13.02 -25.74
C ALA A 5 -66.76 11.81 -26.11
N ALA A 6 -66.39 11.63 -27.39
CA ALA A 6 -65.58 10.50 -27.84
C ALA A 6 -64.12 10.64 -27.38
N ALA A 7 -63.54 11.85 -27.52
CA ALA A 7 -62.19 12.15 -27.06
C ALA A 7 -62.02 12.01 -25.54
N ARG A 8 -63.02 12.44 -24.76
CA ARG A 8 -63.00 12.29 -23.29
C ARG A 8 -63.07 10.83 -22.84
N ARG A 9 -63.84 9.98 -23.54
CA ARG A 9 -63.91 8.53 -23.26
C ARG A 9 -62.61 7.82 -23.60
N LEU A 10 -61.95 8.20 -24.71
CA LEU A 10 -60.63 7.69 -25.09
C LEU A 10 -59.55 8.06 -24.07
N LEU A 11 -59.53 9.31 -23.61
CA LEU A 11 -58.56 9.76 -22.59
C LEU A 11 -58.77 9.07 -21.24
N LEU A 12 -60.03 8.90 -20.80
CA LEU A 12 -60.32 8.16 -19.56
C LEU A 12 -59.95 6.68 -19.68
N GLY A 13 -60.17 6.06 -20.84
CA GLY A 13 -59.75 4.68 -21.11
C GLY A 13 -58.24 4.51 -21.10
N ALA A 14 -57.50 5.43 -21.72
CA ALA A 14 -56.04 5.41 -21.73
C ALA A 14 -55.45 5.59 -20.32
N SER A 15 -56.00 6.52 -19.52
CA SER A 15 -55.58 6.71 -18.12
C SER A 15 -55.82 5.47 -17.27
N ALA A 16 -56.97 4.80 -17.43
CA ALA A 16 -57.26 3.56 -16.70
C ALA A 16 -56.28 2.43 -17.07
N LEU A 17 -55.90 2.33 -18.35
CA LEU A 17 -54.92 1.35 -18.82
C LEU A 17 -53.53 1.60 -18.22
N CYS A 18 -53.08 2.86 -18.18
CA CYS A 18 -51.80 3.23 -17.58
C CYS A 18 -51.73 2.91 -16.08
N VAL A 19 -52.81 3.20 -15.34
CA VAL A 19 -52.87 2.89 -13.91
C VAL A 19 -52.84 1.39 -13.66
N ALA A 20 -53.57 0.60 -14.46
CA ALA A 20 -53.55 -0.86 -14.36
C ALA A 20 -52.17 -1.45 -14.66
N ALA A 21 -51.48 -0.95 -15.70
CA ALA A 21 -50.13 -1.38 -16.04
C ALA A 21 -49.12 -1.02 -14.94
N ALA A 22 -49.19 0.19 -14.39
CA ALA A 22 -48.32 0.63 -13.30
C ALA A 22 -48.55 -0.20 -12.02
N ALA A 23 -49.81 -0.51 -11.67
CA ALA A 23 -50.13 -1.37 -10.54
C ALA A 23 -49.60 -2.80 -10.73
N GLY A 24 -49.70 -3.35 -11.95
CA GLY A 24 -49.13 -4.66 -12.28
C GLY A 24 -47.62 -4.70 -12.15
N LEU A 25 -46.91 -3.68 -12.66
CA LEU A 25 -45.46 -3.56 -12.53
C LEU A 25 -45.02 -3.38 -11.07
N PHE A 26 -45.77 -2.59 -10.29
CA PHE A 26 -45.50 -2.40 -8.87
C PHE A 26 -45.71 -3.70 -8.08
N TRP A 27 -46.77 -4.45 -8.37
CA TRP A 27 -47.02 -5.76 -7.76
C TRP A 27 -45.90 -6.75 -8.08
N GLN A 28 -45.46 -6.79 -9.34
CA GLN A 28 -44.33 -7.63 -9.76
C GLN A 28 -43.03 -7.23 -9.06
N TYR A 29 -42.77 -5.93 -8.87
CA TYR A 29 -41.60 -5.45 -8.15
C TYR A 29 -41.67 -5.79 -6.65
N ALA A 30 -42.82 -5.53 -6.01
CA ALA A 30 -43.03 -5.77 -4.58
C ALA A 30 -43.06 -7.26 -4.21
N HIS A 31 -43.35 -8.14 -5.16
CA HIS A 31 -43.38 -9.60 -4.95
C HIS A 31 -42.27 -10.33 -5.71
N ARG A 32 -41.28 -9.61 -6.23
CA ARG A 32 -40.08 -10.24 -6.75
C ARG A 32 -39.33 -10.84 -5.57
N PRO A 33 -39.10 -12.17 -5.53
CA PRO A 33 -38.29 -12.74 -4.47
C PRO A 33 -36.91 -12.11 -4.53
N SER A 34 -36.44 -11.55 -3.42
CA SER A 34 -35.05 -11.15 -3.30
C SER A 34 -34.21 -12.41 -3.50
N ALA A 35 -33.45 -12.48 -4.59
CA ALA A 35 -32.38 -13.46 -4.67
C ALA A 35 -31.40 -13.08 -3.56
N ALA A 36 -31.42 -13.82 -2.45
CA ALA A 36 -30.36 -13.74 -1.47
C ALA A 36 -29.09 -14.14 -2.22
N PHE A 37 -28.23 -13.16 -2.46
CA PHE A 37 -26.92 -13.43 -3.00
C PHE A 37 -26.09 -14.03 -1.85
N GLU A 38 -26.05 -15.36 -1.81
CA GLU A 38 -25.17 -16.13 -0.94
C GLU A 38 -23.99 -16.59 -1.82
N PRO A 39 -22.85 -15.89 -1.80
CA PRO A 39 -21.68 -16.33 -2.56
C PRO A 39 -21.22 -17.69 -2.03
N PRO A 40 -20.80 -18.62 -2.90
CA PRO A 40 -20.25 -19.90 -2.46
C PRO A 40 -19.01 -19.65 -1.59
N ALA A 41 -18.84 -20.44 -0.54
CA ALA A 41 -17.78 -20.24 0.46
C ALA A 41 -16.37 -20.25 -0.15
N GLU A 42 -16.19 -20.89 -1.32
CA GLU A 42 -14.92 -20.88 -2.06
C GLU A 42 -14.55 -19.55 -2.73
N ASP A 43 -15.50 -18.65 -3.00
CA ASP A 43 -15.24 -17.37 -3.69
C ASP A 43 -14.89 -16.22 -2.73
N VAL A 44 -14.91 -16.49 -1.43
CA VAL A 44 -14.53 -15.56 -0.39
C VAL A 44 -13.27 -16.08 0.29
N CYS A 45 -12.12 -15.77 -0.29
CA CYS A 45 -10.84 -15.88 0.40
C CYS A 45 -10.77 -14.79 1.49
N ILE A 46 -11.51 -14.95 2.59
CA ILE A 46 -11.15 -14.32 3.86
C ILE A 46 -9.92 -15.08 4.35
N VAL A 47 -8.77 -14.79 3.76
CA VAL A 47 -7.52 -14.97 4.47
C VAL A 47 -7.53 -13.83 5.48
N PRO A 48 -7.79 -14.08 6.78
CA PRO A 48 -7.56 -13.04 7.76
C PRO A 48 -6.13 -12.57 7.52
N PRO A 49 -5.89 -11.27 7.26
CA PRO A 49 -4.54 -10.81 7.02
C PRO A 49 -3.72 -11.32 8.19
N ALA A 50 -2.71 -12.14 7.90
CA ALA A 50 -1.73 -12.48 8.92
C ALA A 50 -1.33 -11.14 9.52
N ARG A 51 -1.56 -10.99 10.83
CA ARG A 51 -1.47 -9.68 11.50
C ARG A 51 -0.10 -9.03 11.30
N GLN A 52 0.89 -9.85 10.93
CA GLN A 52 2.28 -9.53 10.62
C GLN A 52 2.69 -10.31 9.36
N SER A 53 3.28 -9.64 8.38
CA SER A 53 3.94 -10.32 7.25
C SER A 53 5.12 -11.13 7.79
N VAL A 54 5.27 -12.38 7.35
CA VAL A 54 6.37 -13.26 7.79
C VAL A 54 7.63 -12.93 7.00
N ALA A 55 8.79 -12.98 7.65
CA ALA A 55 10.08 -12.82 6.96
C ALA A 55 10.27 -13.95 5.94
N HIS A 56 10.76 -13.60 4.75
CA HIS A 56 11.04 -14.58 3.71
C HIS A 56 12.29 -15.38 4.09
N PRO A 57 12.22 -16.72 4.12
CA PRO A 57 13.38 -17.55 4.47
C PRO A 57 14.50 -17.38 3.44
N TYR A 58 15.74 -17.61 3.87
CA TYR A 58 16.87 -17.69 2.95
C TYR A 58 16.68 -18.88 1.99
N ASP A 59 16.95 -18.66 0.71
CA ASP A 59 17.02 -19.71 -0.30
C ASP A 59 18.49 -20.02 -0.63
N PRO A 60 19.04 -21.16 -0.18
CA PRO A 60 20.40 -21.58 -0.51
C PRO A 60 20.64 -21.82 -2.00
N ALA A 61 19.57 -22.07 -2.79
CA ALA A 61 19.66 -22.25 -4.23
C ALA A 61 19.77 -20.93 -5.01
N SER A 62 19.59 -19.78 -4.34
CA SER A 62 19.67 -18.46 -4.97
C SER A 62 21.07 -18.08 -5.48
N GLY A 63 22.12 -18.72 -4.97
CA GLY A 63 23.52 -18.38 -5.28
C GLY A 63 23.99 -17.05 -4.69
N LEU A 64 23.18 -16.41 -3.84
CA LEU A 64 23.53 -15.20 -3.12
C LEU A 64 24.13 -15.53 -1.75
N GLU A 65 25.11 -14.76 -1.31
CA GLU A 65 25.61 -14.82 0.07
C GLU A 65 24.46 -14.57 1.06
N ILE A 66 24.53 -15.22 2.23
CA ILE A 66 23.42 -15.23 3.20
C ILE A 66 22.95 -13.83 3.61
N PHE A 67 23.86 -12.86 3.67
CA PHE A 67 23.54 -11.46 4.03
C PHE A 67 23.61 -10.48 2.85
N ALA A 68 23.78 -10.96 1.62
CA ALA A 68 23.76 -10.09 0.44
C ALA A 68 22.35 -9.59 0.12
N ALA A 69 22.30 -8.43 -0.53
CA ALA A 69 21.04 -7.86 -0.97
C ALA A 69 20.30 -8.79 -1.95
N ARG A 70 18.97 -8.86 -1.85
CA ARG A 70 18.17 -9.85 -2.60
C ARG A 70 17.20 -9.15 -3.55
N PRO A 71 16.85 -9.78 -4.68
CA PRO A 71 15.70 -9.34 -5.45
C PRO A 71 14.44 -9.36 -4.58
N VAL A 72 13.58 -8.36 -4.74
CA VAL A 72 12.31 -8.31 -4.02
C VAL A 72 11.34 -9.34 -4.62
N PRO A 73 10.85 -10.33 -3.85
CA PRO A 73 9.85 -11.28 -4.33
C PRO A 73 8.55 -10.56 -4.75
N ALA A 74 7.91 -11.04 -5.82
CA ALA A 74 6.70 -10.40 -6.36
C ALA A 74 5.52 -10.44 -5.39
N ASP A 75 5.48 -11.44 -4.51
CA ASP A 75 4.46 -11.67 -3.49
C ASP A 75 4.84 -11.14 -2.10
N ALA A 76 6.06 -10.62 -1.94
CA ALA A 76 6.50 -10.02 -0.68
C ALA A 76 5.58 -8.87 -0.29
N ARG A 77 5.24 -8.79 0.99
CA ARG A 77 4.43 -7.72 1.57
C ARG A 77 5.23 -6.98 2.62
N CYS A 78 5.21 -5.66 2.54
CA CYS A 78 5.75 -4.79 3.58
C CYS A 78 5.12 -5.15 4.94
N PRO A 79 5.90 -5.48 5.98
CA PRO A 79 5.35 -5.83 7.29
C PRO A 79 4.72 -4.62 8.00
N VAL A 80 4.98 -3.39 7.53
CA VAL A 80 4.44 -2.15 8.12
C VAL A 80 3.10 -1.77 7.48
N CYS A 81 3.04 -1.60 6.16
CA CYS A 81 1.85 -1.11 5.46
C CYS A 81 1.10 -2.17 4.62
N GLY A 82 1.70 -3.34 4.39
CA GLY A 82 1.11 -4.43 3.60
C GLY A 82 1.20 -4.27 2.07
N MET A 83 1.77 -3.17 1.55
CA MET A 83 2.02 -2.98 0.12
C MET A 83 3.03 -4.00 -0.43
N TYR A 84 3.05 -4.17 -1.76
CA TYR A 84 3.99 -5.04 -2.46
C TYR A 84 5.25 -4.27 -2.86
N PRO A 85 6.41 -4.47 -2.19
CA PRO A 85 7.60 -3.68 -2.45
C PRO A 85 8.14 -3.84 -3.88
N ALA A 86 7.87 -4.99 -4.53
CA ALA A 86 8.26 -5.24 -5.91
C ALA A 86 7.65 -4.24 -6.91
N ARG A 87 6.53 -3.58 -6.55
CA ARG A 87 5.89 -2.54 -7.37
C ARG A 87 6.54 -1.16 -7.22
N PHE A 88 7.47 -1.02 -6.28
CA PHE A 88 8.12 0.24 -5.91
C PHE A 88 9.63 0.05 -5.79
N SER A 89 10.25 -0.65 -6.73
CA SER A 89 11.67 -1.03 -6.66
C SER A 89 12.63 0.12 -6.33
N LYS A 90 12.41 1.34 -6.84
CA LYS A 90 13.24 2.51 -6.52
C LYS A 90 13.13 3.02 -5.07
N TRP A 91 12.10 2.60 -4.35
CA TRP A 91 11.83 2.94 -2.95
C TRP A 91 12.11 1.77 -2.02
N ALA A 92 12.26 0.55 -2.57
CA ALA A 92 12.29 -0.65 -1.77
C ALA A 92 13.47 -0.64 -0.79
N ALA A 93 13.25 -1.23 0.38
CA ALA A 93 14.26 -1.46 1.38
C ALA A 93 14.15 -2.90 1.90
N GLN A 94 15.17 -3.39 2.61
CA GLN A 94 15.12 -4.71 3.23
C GLN A 94 16.00 -4.81 4.47
N VAL A 95 15.56 -5.67 5.39
CA VAL A 95 16.33 -6.13 6.54
C VAL A 95 16.62 -7.60 6.30
N ILE A 96 17.88 -8.00 6.47
CA ILE A 96 18.27 -9.41 6.51
C ILE A 96 18.71 -9.73 7.93
N PHE A 97 18.13 -10.78 8.50
CA PHE A 97 18.43 -11.24 9.85
C PHE A 97 19.59 -12.24 9.88
N GLU A 98 20.14 -12.48 11.07
CA GLU A 98 21.25 -13.43 11.31
C GLU A 98 20.94 -14.86 10.87
N ASP A 99 19.66 -15.27 10.90
CA ASP A 99 19.21 -16.58 10.40
C ASP A 99 19.07 -16.62 8.87
N GLY A 100 19.32 -15.49 8.20
CA GLY A 100 19.18 -15.31 6.77
C GLY A 100 17.75 -15.03 6.33
N SER A 101 16.73 -14.97 7.20
CA SER A 101 15.41 -14.53 6.78
C SER A 101 15.42 -13.02 6.45
N ALA A 102 14.47 -12.55 5.64
CA ALA A 102 14.44 -11.15 5.21
C ALA A 102 13.03 -10.56 5.16
N HIS A 103 12.90 -9.32 5.64
CA HIS A 103 11.75 -8.48 5.35
C HIS A 103 12.05 -7.54 4.20
N PHE A 104 11.05 -7.28 3.38
CA PHE A 104 11.08 -6.30 2.29
C PHE A 104 10.08 -5.19 2.59
N PHE A 105 10.49 -3.95 2.41
CA PHE A 105 9.69 -2.75 2.65
C PHE A 105 9.51 -2.02 1.34
N ASP A 106 8.33 -1.47 1.10
CA ASP A 106 8.02 -0.70 -0.10
C ASP A 106 8.66 0.70 -0.07
N SER A 107 9.07 1.18 1.11
CA SER A 107 9.74 2.47 1.30
C SER A 107 10.84 2.44 2.37
N PRO A 108 11.78 3.40 2.35
CA PRO A 108 12.74 3.54 3.46
C PRO A 108 12.08 4.03 4.74
N VAL A 109 10.98 4.80 4.66
CA VAL A 109 10.20 5.19 5.83
C VAL A 109 9.71 3.97 6.61
N ASP A 110 9.16 2.97 5.93
CA ASP A 110 8.66 1.75 6.58
C ASP A 110 9.80 0.92 7.19
N LEU A 111 10.98 0.90 6.57
CA LEU A 111 12.19 0.35 7.19
C LEU A 111 12.48 1.04 8.54
N PHE A 112 12.48 2.38 8.59
CA PHE A 112 12.75 3.10 9.84
C PHE A 112 11.64 2.89 10.88
N MET A 113 10.37 2.79 10.48
CA MET A 113 9.27 2.45 11.39
C MET A 113 9.47 1.06 12.00
N PHE A 114 9.87 0.08 11.18
CA PHE A 114 10.17 -1.26 11.62
C PHE A 114 11.30 -1.29 12.64
N LEU A 115 12.41 -0.61 12.35
CA LEU A 115 13.58 -0.57 13.25
C LEU A 115 13.29 0.10 14.60
N ALA A 116 12.34 1.06 14.63
CA ALA A 116 11.94 1.72 15.86
C ALA A 116 11.04 0.86 16.75
N GLU A 117 10.14 0.06 16.16
CA GLU A 117 9.16 -0.77 16.87
C GLU A 117 9.08 -2.19 16.28
N PRO A 118 10.19 -2.94 16.24
CA PRO A 118 10.30 -4.26 15.59
C PRO A 118 9.22 -5.24 16.04
N ALA A 119 9.00 -5.34 17.37
CA ALA A 119 8.08 -6.29 17.99
C ALA A 119 6.61 -6.07 17.58
N ARG A 120 6.29 -4.87 17.07
CA ARG A 120 4.96 -4.57 16.51
C ARG A 120 4.74 -5.28 15.18
N PHE A 121 5.79 -5.50 14.41
CA PHE A 121 5.74 -5.97 13.03
C PHE A 121 6.33 -7.37 12.83
N ASP A 122 7.22 -7.81 13.72
CA ASP A 122 7.83 -9.13 13.73
C ASP A 122 8.01 -9.61 15.18
N ALA A 123 7.30 -10.68 15.54
CA ALA A 123 7.41 -11.30 16.86
C ALA A 123 8.58 -12.29 16.98
N SER A 124 9.22 -12.67 15.87
CA SER A 124 10.27 -13.69 15.80
C SER A 124 11.68 -13.09 15.86
N HIS A 125 11.84 -11.85 15.40
CA HIS A 125 13.13 -11.18 15.34
C HIS A 125 13.20 -9.91 16.20
N THR A 126 14.43 -9.59 16.63
CA THR A 126 14.78 -8.36 17.35
C THR A 126 15.72 -7.49 16.50
N PRO A 127 15.85 -6.18 16.76
CA PRO A 127 16.72 -5.29 15.99
C PRO A 127 18.19 -5.70 16.01
N ASN A 128 18.63 -6.30 17.11
CA ASN A 128 20.01 -6.72 17.28
C ASN A 128 20.37 -7.91 16.38
N GLN A 129 19.37 -8.61 15.84
CA GLN A 129 19.55 -9.71 14.90
C GLN A 129 19.56 -9.24 13.44
N ALA A 130 19.48 -7.93 13.17
CA ALA A 130 19.62 -7.40 11.81
C ALA A 130 21.09 -7.48 11.38
N ALA A 131 21.42 -8.49 10.58
CA ALA A 131 22.76 -8.71 10.03
C ALA A 131 23.11 -7.70 8.93
N ALA A 132 22.14 -7.31 8.11
CA ALA A 132 22.32 -6.32 7.05
C ALA A 132 21.05 -5.51 6.79
N LEU A 133 21.24 -4.26 6.37
CA LEU A 133 20.16 -3.34 6.00
C LEU A 133 20.46 -2.76 4.62
N TYR A 134 19.49 -2.83 3.71
CA TYR A 134 19.65 -2.26 2.38
C TYR A 134 18.48 -1.34 2.02
N VAL A 135 18.81 -0.33 1.23
CA VAL A 135 17.84 0.57 0.58
C VAL A 135 18.18 0.64 -0.89
N SER A 136 17.17 0.73 -1.74
CA SER A 136 17.36 0.96 -3.16
C SER A 136 17.85 2.39 -3.37
N ASP A 137 18.89 2.54 -4.17
CA ASP A 137 19.35 3.84 -4.62
C ASP A 137 18.30 4.44 -5.56
N PHE A 138 17.86 5.65 -5.24
CA PHE A 138 16.75 6.30 -5.90
C PHE A 138 17.03 6.63 -7.37
N ASN A 139 18.31 6.73 -7.74
CA ASN A 139 18.75 6.91 -9.12
C ASN A 139 18.86 5.58 -9.89
N GLY A 140 18.59 4.45 -9.24
CA GLY A 140 18.53 3.13 -9.89
C GLY A 140 19.87 2.40 -9.95
N SER A 141 20.88 2.80 -9.17
CA SER A 141 22.17 2.08 -9.13
C SER A 141 22.13 0.73 -8.37
N GLY A 142 20.94 0.33 -7.91
CA GLY A 142 20.70 -0.93 -7.22
C GLY A 142 20.64 -0.76 -5.71
N TRP A 143 21.06 -1.77 -4.97
CA TRP A 143 21.03 -1.77 -3.50
C TRP A 143 22.23 -1.04 -2.91
N SER A 144 21.99 -0.28 -1.85
CA SER A 144 22.99 0.40 -1.04
C SER A 144 22.85 0.01 0.43
N ASP A 145 23.95 0.01 1.19
CA ASP A 145 23.91 -0.12 2.63
C ASP A 145 23.09 1.03 3.23
N ALA A 146 22.03 0.70 3.95
CA ALA A 146 21.12 1.69 4.54
C ALA A 146 21.83 2.62 5.55
N ARG A 147 22.79 2.09 6.32
CA ARG A 147 23.49 2.87 7.34
C ARG A 147 24.45 3.89 6.73
N ALA A 148 24.98 3.61 5.54
CA ALA A 148 25.88 4.49 4.80
C ALA A 148 25.14 5.48 3.87
N ALA A 149 23.91 5.17 3.48
CA ALA A 149 23.12 5.98 2.56
C ALA A 149 22.80 7.39 3.08
N ALA A 150 22.54 8.30 2.13
CA ALA A 150 22.00 9.62 2.38
C ALA A 150 20.50 9.65 2.03
N TYR A 151 19.68 10.25 2.88
CA TYR A 151 18.22 10.31 2.74
C TYR A 151 17.76 11.75 2.54
N VAL A 152 16.73 12.00 1.72
CA VAL A 152 16.20 13.35 1.54
C VAL A 152 14.83 13.50 2.20
N LEU A 153 14.76 14.26 3.28
CA LEU A 153 13.51 14.57 3.97
C LEU A 153 12.87 15.84 3.38
N GLY A 154 11.54 15.79 3.18
CA GLY A 154 10.75 16.97 2.82
C GLY A 154 10.85 17.36 1.34
N SER A 155 11.32 16.45 0.49
CA SER A 155 11.26 16.63 -0.95
C SER A 155 9.82 16.52 -1.47
N SER A 156 9.61 17.02 -2.69
CA SER A 156 8.34 16.86 -3.42
C SER A 156 8.11 15.44 -3.98
N ALA A 157 9.04 14.50 -3.82
CA ALA A 157 8.83 13.12 -4.25
C ALA A 157 7.86 12.41 -3.30
N ARG A 158 6.90 11.67 -3.88
CA ARG A 158 5.87 10.96 -3.13
C ARG A 158 6.17 9.46 -3.13
N GLY A 159 6.13 8.87 -1.93
CA GLY A 159 6.35 7.45 -1.70
C GLY A 159 5.22 6.57 -2.23
N PRO A 160 5.35 5.23 -2.07
CA PRO A 160 4.34 4.25 -2.47
C PRO A 160 2.95 4.53 -1.90
N MET A 161 2.88 4.94 -0.63
CA MET A 161 1.65 5.32 0.07
C MET A 161 1.15 6.74 -0.28
N ARG A 162 1.70 7.35 -1.33
CA ARG A 162 1.39 8.71 -1.80
C ARG A 162 1.65 9.80 -0.75
N GLY A 163 2.33 9.50 0.36
CA GLY A 163 2.75 10.43 1.41
C GLY A 163 4.19 10.95 1.22
N PRO A 164 4.69 11.78 2.17
CA PRO A 164 6.12 12.07 2.30
C PRO A 164 6.92 10.79 2.52
N ASP A 165 8.11 10.73 1.95
CA ASP A 165 9.00 9.58 2.02
C ASP A 165 10.46 10.05 2.03
N LEU A 166 11.40 9.12 2.06
CA LEU A 166 12.84 9.35 2.17
C LEU A 166 13.58 8.73 0.97
N PRO A 167 13.62 9.40 -0.20
CA PRO A 167 14.50 9.00 -1.29
C PRO A 167 15.92 8.77 -0.78
N ALA A 168 16.45 7.57 -0.99
CA ALA A 168 17.75 7.13 -0.50
C ALA A 168 18.78 7.13 -1.62
N PHE A 169 20.01 7.54 -1.31
CA PHE A 169 21.09 7.64 -2.28
C PHE A 169 22.37 7.03 -1.71
N ALA A 170 23.08 6.26 -2.53
CA ALA A 170 24.40 5.76 -2.19
C ALA A 170 25.41 6.90 -2.01
N ASP A 171 25.29 7.93 -2.86
CA ASP A 171 26.14 9.11 -2.89
C ASP A 171 25.42 10.33 -2.30
N GLU A 172 26.06 10.97 -1.32
CA GLU A 172 25.55 12.18 -0.69
C GLU A 172 25.53 13.37 -1.67
N ALA A 173 26.43 13.44 -2.65
CA ALA A 173 26.38 14.50 -3.65
C ALA A 173 25.12 14.38 -4.53
N ALA A 174 24.74 13.16 -4.90
CA ALA A 174 23.47 12.88 -5.57
C ALA A 174 22.26 13.28 -4.71
N ALA A 175 22.26 12.95 -3.40
CA ALA A 175 21.21 13.37 -2.48
C ALA A 175 21.07 14.90 -2.38
N ARG A 176 22.20 15.63 -2.33
CA ARG A 176 22.20 17.10 -2.31
C ARG A 176 21.68 17.72 -3.61
N ALA A 177 22.07 17.15 -4.76
CA ALA A 177 21.56 17.57 -6.05
C ALA A 177 20.04 17.37 -6.13
N PHE A 178 19.56 16.20 -5.71
CA PHE A 178 18.14 15.91 -5.63
C PHE A 178 17.39 16.86 -4.68
N ALA A 179 17.95 17.16 -3.50
CA ALA A 179 17.34 18.10 -2.56
C ALA A 179 17.28 19.54 -3.13
N THR A 180 18.26 19.94 -3.93
CA THR A 180 18.26 21.25 -4.61
C THR A 180 17.16 21.31 -5.67
N GLU A 181 16.98 20.24 -6.43
CA GLU A 181 15.96 20.18 -7.50
C GLU A 181 14.54 20.00 -6.95
N ARG A 182 14.36 19.11 -5.98
CA ARG A 182 13.06 18.63 -5.52
C ARG A 182 12.64 19.23 -4.18
N GLY A 183 13.48 20.05 -3.57
CA GLY A 183 13.34 20.55 -2.21
C GLY A 183 13.75 19.51 -1.15
N GLY A 184 13.76 19.95 0.10
CA GLY A 184 14.07 19.11 1.25
C GLY A 184 15.50 19.29 1.78
N ARG A 185 15.90 18.40 2.68
CA ARG A 185 17.25 18.39 3.29
C ARG A 185 17.80 16.97 3.37
N VAL A 186 19.12 16.86 3.24
CA VAL A 186 19.83 15.59 3.37
C VAL A 186 19.95 15.22 4.84
N LEU A 187 19.69 13.94 5.14
CA LEU A 187 19.82 13.30 6.43
C LEU A 187 20.73 12.08 6.32
N ARG A 188 21.41 11.74 7.41
CA ARG A 188 22.04 10.42 7.60
C ARG A 188 21.05 9.47 8.26
N PHE A 189 21.39 8.18 8.21
CA PHE A 189 20.63 7.12 8.88
C PHE A 189 20.33 7.45 10.36
N THR A 190 21.31 7.98 11.09
CA THR A 190 21.18 8.32 12.51
C THR A 190 20.28 9.53 12.79
N ASP A 191 19.93 10.31 11.78
CA ASP A 191 19.09 11.50 11.91
C ASP A 191 17.59 11.15 11.76
N VAL A 192 17.28 9.97 11.20
CA VAL A 192 15.91 9.47 11.01
C VAL A 192 15.43 8.76 12.27
N ARG A 193 15.21 9.54 13.33
CA ARG A 193 14.76 9.07 14.64
C ARG A 193 13.96 10.13 15.37
N GLY A 194 13.31 9.74 16.48
CA GLY A 194 12.58 10.66 17.35
C GLY A 194 11.54 11.46 16.59
N GLU A 195 11.61 12.79 16.69
CA GLU A 195 10.67 13.71 16.03
C GLU A 195 10.63 13.57 14.51
N THR A 196 11.78 13.31 13.86
CA THR A 196 11.82 13.10 12.40
C THR A 196 10.92 11.93 12.00
N LEU A 197 11.05 10.81 12.71
CA LEU A 197 10.27 9.60 12.42
C LEU A 197 8.80 9.74 12.83
N ALA A 198 8.53 10.43 13.94
CA ALA A 198 7.17 10.75 14.36
C ALA A 198 6.43 11.61 13.32
N GLY A 199 7.07 12.65 12.80
CA GLY A 199 6.47 13.50 11.76
C GLY A 199 6.19 12.74 10.46
N LEU A 200 7.06 11.80 10.06
CA LEU A 200 6.83 10.93 8.91
C LEU A 200 5.63 10.00 9.14
N ARG A 201 5.50 9.44 10.35
CA ARG A 201 4.37 8.58 10.75
C ARG A 201 3.05 9.33 10.69
N ASP A 202 2.99 10.52 11.26
CA ASP A 202 1.77 11.33 11.29
C ASP A 202 1.34 11.72 9.87
N ALA A 203 2.29 12.08 9.01
CA ALA A 203 2.00 12.42 7.62
C ALA A 203 1.42 11.25 6.81
N THR A 204 1.87 10.01 7.07
CA THR A 204 1.31 8.81 6.44
C THR A 204 -0.11 8.52 6.94
N HIS A 205 -0.41 8.75 8.22
CA HIS A 205 -1.76 8.54 8.77
C HIS A 205 -2.77 9.63 8.40
N ALA A 206 -2.31 10.88 8.23
CA ALA A 206 -3.18 11.99 7.80
C ALA A 206 -3.86 11.73 6.45
N SER A 207 -3.22 10.96 5.55
CA SER A 207 -3.78 10.57 4.24
C SER A 207 -5.04 9.68 4.31
N HIS A 208 -5.40 9.13 5.47
CA HIS A 208 -6.56 8.25 5.65
C HIS A 208 -7.79 8.96 6.25
N MET A 209 -7.67 10.24 6.64
CA MET A 209 -8.74 11.02 7.29
C MET A 209 -9.52 11.92 6.32
N HIS A 210 -9.48 11.63 5.01
CA HIS A 210 -10.17 12.38 3.95
C HIS A 210 -11.09 11.49 3.13
#